data_AF-A0A959UXW3-F1
#
_entry.id   AF-A0A959UXW3-F1
#
_cell.length_a   1.000
_cell.length_b   1.000
_cell.length_c   1.000
_cell.angle_alpha   90.00
_cell.angle_beta   90.00
_cell.angle_gamma   90.00
#
_symmetry.space_group_name_H-M   'P 1'
#
loop_
_entity.id
_entity.type
_entity.pdbx_description
1 polymer ?
#
loop_
_entity_poly.entity_id
_entity_poly.type
_entity_poly.pdbx_seq_one_letter_code
_entity_poly.pdbx_strand_id
1 'polypeptide(L)' 'GFEYWYDQQFAFRAGYFWEHYTKGNRKYFTLGAGVRYSKFALDLSYLIANTQQSPLANTLRFTLGFRFDGKPKKEGVDEG' A
#
# COMPACT_ATOMS: atom_id res chain seq x y z
N GLY A 1 -5.88 1.81 12.65
CA GLY A 1 -6.38 2.03 11.28
C GLY A 1 -7.43 0.98 10.96
N PHE A 2 -8.28 1.26 10.00
CA PHE A 2 -9.29 0.37 9.43
C PHE A 2 -8.80 -0.13 8.06
N GLU A 3 -8.87 -1.43 7.83
CA GLU A 3 -8.58 -2.05 6.54
C GLU A 3 -9.74 -2.97 6.17
N TYR A 4 -10.19 -2.89 4.91
CA TYR A 4 -11.27 -3.70 4.36
C TYR A 4 -10.86 -4.25 3.00
N TRP A 5 -10.98 -5.56 2.82
CA TRP A 5 -10.73 -6.23 1.56
C TRP A 5 -12.05 -6.65 0.93
N TYR A 6 -12.27 -6.21 -0.31
CA TYR A 6 -13.38 -6.64 -1.14
C TYR A 6 -12.91 -7.68 -2.15
N ASP A 7 -13.50 -8.86 -2.09
CA ASP A 7 -13.24 -9.98 -3.01
C ASP A 7 -11.77 -10.41 -3.12
N GLN A 8 -10.95 -10.11 -2.10
CA GLN A 8 -9.49 -10.33 -2.07
C GLN A 8 -8.70 -9.66 -3.21
N GLN A 9 -9.38 -8.88 -4.05
CA GLN A 9 -8.82 -8.17 -5.19
C GLN A 9 -8.70 -6.68 -4.87
N PHE A 10 -9.70 -6.09 -4.22
CA PHE A 10 -9.69 -4.68 -3.87
C PHE A 10 -9.43 -4.51 -2.37
N ALA A 11 -8.55 -3.56 -2.03
CA ALA A 11 -8.29 -3.15 -0.66
C ALA A 11 -8.74 -1.71 -0.49
N PHE A 12 -9.35 -1.41 0.65
CA PHE A 12 -9.57 -0.05 1.13
C PHE A 12 -8.96 0.07 2.52
N ARG A 13 -8.21 1.15 2.74
CA ARG A 13 -7.54 1.45 4.00
C ARG A 13 -7.87 2.86 4.43
N ALA A 14 -8.11 3.03 5.71
CA ALA A 14 -8.22 4.32 6.34
C ALA A 14 -7.49 4.27 7.68
N GLY A 15 -6.74 5.29 8.04
CA GLY A 15 -6.03 5.36 9.30
C GLY A 15 -6.15 6.75 9.88
N TYR A 16 -6.32 6.84 11.18
CA TYR A 16 -6.25 8.10 11.88
C TYR A 16 -5.22 7.95 12.99
N PHE A 17 -4.27 8.87 13.02
CA PHE A 17 -3.25 8.94 14.06
C PHE A 17 -3.36 10.28 14.77
N TRP A 18 -3.41 10.21 16.09
CA TRP A 18 -3.53 11.36 16.96
C TRP A 18 -2.48 11.26 18.06
N GLU A 19 -1.61 12.26 18.11
CA GLU A 19 -0.60 12.40 19.15
C GLU A 19 -0.92 13.61 20.04
N HIS A 20 -0.74 13.45 21.35
CA HIS A 20 -1.07 14.47 22.34
C HIS A 20 -0.19 15.73 22.16
N TYR A 21 -0.76 16.90 22.44
CA TYR A 21 -0.15 18.23 22.23
C TYR A 21 1.25 18.39 22.86
N THR A 22 1.51 17.70 23.97
CA THR A 22 2.77 17.75 24.72
C THR A 22 3.91 16.90 24.13
N LYS A 23 3.61 15.98 23.20
CA LYS A 23 4.62 15.07 22.61
C LYS A 23 5.02 15.41 21.17
N GLY A 24 4.30 16.32 20.50
CA GLY A 24 4.64 16.71 19.13
C GLY A 24 3.49 17.22 18.28
N ASN A 25 2.24 17.13 18.76
CA ASN A 25 1.03 17.66 18.09
C ASN A 25 0.84 17.18 16.63
N ARG A 26 1.32 15.97 16.32
CA ARG A 26 1.22 15.41 14.97
C ARG A 26 -0.10 14.68 14.83
N LYS A 27 -0.96 15.19 13.95
CA LYS A 27 -2.23 14.58 13.59
C LYS A 27 -2.21 14.31 12.09
N TYR A 28 -2.34 13.05 11.71
CA TYR A 28 -2.42 12.68 10.31
C TYR A 28 -3.46 11.60 10.09
N PHE A 29 -4.17 11.75 8.98
CA PHE A 29 -5.14 10.83 8.47
C PHE A 29 -4.57 10.20 7.20
N THR A 30 -4.69 8.89 7.09
CA THR A 30 -4.28 8.12 5.92
C THR A 30 -5.51 7.53 5.27
N LEU A 31 -5.56 7.60 3.95
CA LEU A 31 -6.53 6.90 3.13
C LEU A 31 -5.76 6.09 2.10
N GLY A 32 -6.27 4.94 1.71
CA GLY A 32 -5.66 4.15 0.66
C GLY A 32 -6.66 3.23 0.00
N ALA A 33 -6.37 2.89 -1.25
CA ALA A 33 -7.09 1.90 -2.01
C ALA A 33 -6.08 1.10 -2.83
N GLY A 34 -6.27 -0.21 -2.93
CA GLY A 34 -5.44 -1.10 -3.71
C GLY A 34 -6.28 -2.03 -4.58
N VAL A 35 -5.70 -2.49 -5.68
CA VAL A 35 -6.24 -3.55 -6.51
C VAL A 35 -5.15 -4.56 -6.82
N ARG A 36 -5.49 -5.84 -6.75
CA ARG A 36 -4.60 -6.95 -7.05
C ARG A 36 -5.26 -7.85 -8.08
N TYR A 37 -4.49 -8.14 -9.11
CA TYR A 37 -4.77 -9.13 -10.15
C TYR A 37 -3.65 -10.19 -10.14
N SER A 38 -3.88 -11.38 -10.67
CA SER A 38 -3.00 -12.57 -10.48
C SER A 38 -1.48 -12.30 -10.58
N LYS A 39 -1.04 -11.41 -11.48
CA LYS A 39 0.38 -11.04 -11.68
C LYS A 39 0.68 -9.56 -11.44
N PHE A 40 -0.32 -8.75 -11.09
CA PHE A 40 -0.21 -7.31 -11.00
C PHE A 40 -0.83 -6.80 -9.70
N ALA A 41 -0.18 -5.88 -9.02
CA ALA A 41 -0.73 -5.22 -7.86
C ALA A 41 -0.54 -3.72 -8.00
N LEU A 42 -1.58 -2.98 -7.64
CA LEU A 42 -1.58 -1.53 -7.63
C LEU A 42 -2.07 -1.06 -6.27
N ASP A 43 -1.34 -0.13 -5.67
CA ASP A 43 -1.71 0.47 -4.38
C ASP A 43 -1.59 1.99 -4.45
N LEU A 44 -2.65 2.68 -4.05
CA LEU A 44 -2.69 4.13 -3.90
C LEU A 44 -2.93 4.45 -2.42
N SER A 45 -2.13 5.35 -1.88
CA SER A 45 -2.25 5.80 -0.50
C SER A 45 -2.07 7.32 -0.43
N TYR A 46 -2.99 8.02 0.21
CA TYR A 46 -2.98 9.45 0.41
C TYR A 46 -2.86 9.77 1.90
N LEU A 47 -1.92 10.65 2.24
CA LEU A 47 -1.68 11.08 3.62
C LEU A 47 -2.08 12.55 3.78
N ILE A 48 -3.09 12.76 4.60
CA ILE A 48 -3.62 14.07 5.00
C ILE A 48 -3.03 14.39 6.38
N ALA A 49 -1.92 15.11 6.42
CA ALA A 49 -1.37 15.65 7.67
C ALA A 49 -2.01 17.02 7.95
N ASN A 50 -2.39 17.27 9.21
CA ASN A 50 -2.88 18.59 9.59
C ASN A 50 -1.78 19.62 9.36
N THR A 51 -2.09 20.65 8.58
CA THR A 51 -1.19 21.59 7.88
C THR A 51 -0.28 22.44 8.78
N GLN A 52 -0.30 22.26 10.10
CA GLN A 52 0.43 23.13 11.03
C GLN A 52 1.96 22.99 10.94
N GLN A 53 2.52 21.89 10.39
CA GLN A 53 3.97 21.67 10.55
C GLN A 53 4.69 20.68 9.61
N SER A 54 4.09 20.20 8.50
CA SER A 54 4.81 19.23 7.64
C SER A 54 4.59 19.43 6.13
N PRO A 55 5.67 19.59 5.33
CA PRO A 55 5.62 19.67 3.87
C PRO A 55 5.24 18.35 3.17
N LEU A 56 4.94 17.29 3.93
CA LEU A 56 4.42 16.01 3.44
C LEU A 56 2.88 15.98 3.34
N ALA A 57 2.19 17.05 3.75
CA ALA A 57 0.75 17.17 3.56
C ALA A 57 0.42 17.10 2.06
N ASN A 58 -0.52 16.23 1.68
CA ASN A 58 -0.96 15.96 0.30
C ASN A 58 -0.03 15.07 -0.53
N THR A 59 0.77 14.20 0.10
CA THR A 59 1.54 13.21 -0.66
C THR A 59 0.62 12.08 -1.12
N LEU A 60 0.42 11.97 -2.43
CA LEU A 60 -0.17 10.79 -3.06
C LEU A 60 0.94 9.78 -3.35
N ARG A 61 0.90 8.65 -2.66
CA ARG A 61 1.79 7.52 -2.88
C ARG A 61 1.12 6.53 -3.81
N PHE A 62 1.86 6.11 -4.81
CA PHE A 62 1.44 5.10 -5.78
C PHE A 62 2.49 3.98 -5.82
N THR A 63 2.05 2.74 -5.85
CA THR A 63 2.92 1.57 -5.86
C THR A 63 2.41 0.55 -6.87
N LEU A 64 3.30 0.12 -7.77
CA LEU A 64 3.04 -0.92 -8.75
C LEU A 64 3.92 -2.13 -8.45
N GLY A 65 3.32 -3.31 -8.39
CA GLY A 65 4.00 -4.58 -8.24
C GLY A 65 3.67 -5.53 -9.38
N PHE A 66 4.69 -6.17 -9.94
CA PHE A 66 4.54 -7.24 -10.93
C PHE A 66 5.12 -8.53 -10.37
N ARG A 67 4.37 -9.63 -10.46
CA ARG A 67 4.84 -10.96 -10.08
C ARG A 67 5.20 -11.73 -11.35
N PHE A 68 6.48 -12.04 -11.49
CA PHE A 68 6.97 -12.89 -12.57
C PHE A 68 6.96 -14.34 -12.10
N ASP A 69 6.04 -15.12 -12.68
CA ASP A 69 5.98 -16.56 -12.46
C ASP A 69 7.01 -17.22 -13.40
N GLY A 70 8.27 -17.22 -12.97
CA GLY A 70 9.33 -17.92 -13.66
C GLY A 70 9.14 -19.41 -13.45
N LYS A 71 8.47 -20.11 -14.37
CA LYS A 71 8.52 -21.57 -14.39
C LYS A 71 10.01 -21.95 -14.56
N PRO A 72 10.68 -22.58 -13.59
CA PRO A 72 11.96 -23.19 -13.88
C PRO A 72 11.68 -24.23 -14.97
N LYS A 73 12.24 -24.02 -16.15
CA LYS A 73 12.26 -25.02 -17.22
C LYS A 73 12.95 -26.22 -16.60
N LYS A 74 12.18 -27.26 -16.24
CA LYS A 74 12.74 -28.57 -15.92
C LYS A 74 13.33 -29.06 -17.22
N GLU A 75 14.63 -28.85 -17.37
CA GLU A 75 15.47 -29.51 -18.35
C GLU A 75 15.50 -30.98 -17.93
N GLY A 76 14.53 -31.73 -18.45
CA GLY A 76 14.49 -33.18 -18.33
C GLY A 76 15.55 -33.76 -19.25
N VAL A 77 16.55 -34.37 -18.62
CA VAL A 77 17.13 -35.68 -18.97
C VAL A 77 17.43 -35.93 -20.44
N ASP A 78 18.72 -35.97 -20.78
CA ASP A 78 19.25 -37.10 -21.55
C ASP A 78 20.30 -37.79 -20.68
N GLU A 79 19.87 -38.92 -20.09
CA GLU A 79 20.71 -39.94 -19.47
C GLU A 79 21.32 -40.83 -20.57
N GLY A 80 22.61 -41.19 -20.43
CA GLY A 80 23.19 -42.43 -20.94
C GLY A 80 23.77 -42.41 -22.34
#